data_AF-A0A7C1GX99-F1
#
_entry.id   AF-A0A7C1GX99-F1
#
_cell.length_a   1.000
_cell.length_b   1.000
_cell.length_c   1.000
_cell.angle_alpha   90.00
_cell.angle_beta   90.00
_cell.angle_gamma   90.00
#
_symmetry.space_group_name_H-M   'P 1'
#
loop_
_entity.id
_entity.type
_entity.pdbx_description
1 polymer ?
#
loop_
_entity_poly.entity_id
_entity_poly.type
_entity_poly.pdbx_seq_one_letter_code
_entity_poly.pdbx_strand_id
1 'polypeptide(L)'
;MRMISNQELEDIKKIVASNKVFVITTHHNPDGDALGSEIAIAEYLRQLGKQVHIINNSAIPLNYRFLDENGEIDIFDEKKHAELLAAVDVFFILDISDWGRLMSMNEIVKKSTATKVCIDHHQIDYQFADIDVIYEAASSTGELIFEFLKRVNFQLNQKIAIALYTCILTDTGSFRFSNTTSQTHAVASELMKYDIDIKKIHTLVYEQNSKAKLALMGEALMNLHYDCNGQLAWFALNK
;
A
#
# COMPACT_ATOMS: atom_id res chain seq x y z
N MET A 1 -19.56 -9.84 0.32
CA MET A 1 -18.80 -10.90 -0.38
C MET A 1 -17.49 -11.08 0.38
N ARG A 2 -16.97 -12.30 0.55
CA ARG A 2 -15.67 -12.52 1.23
C ARG A 2 -14.58 -12.39 0.18
N MET A 3 -13.74 -11.37 0.28
CA MET A 3 -12.62 -11.11 -0.64
C MET A 3 -11.44 -12.04 -0.35
N ILE A 4 -11.31 -12.48 0.91
CA ILE A 4 -10.26 -13.42 1.33
C ILE A 4 -10.90 -14.81 1.52
N SER A 5 -10.22 -15.88 1.15
CA SER A 5 -10.73 -17.23 1.42
C SER A 5 -10.61 -17.60 2.91
N ASN A 6 -11.25 -18.69 3.36
CA ASN A 6 -11.00 -19.19 4.72
C ASN A 6 -9.60 -19.81 4.85
N GLN A 7 -9.09 -20.39 3.76
CA GLN A 7 -7.79 -21.04 3.74
C GLN A 7 -6.67 -20.00 3.88
N GLU A 8 -6.70 -18.94 3.05
CA GLU A 8 -5.76 -17.80 3.12
C GLU A 8 -5.75 -17.16 4.51
N LEU A 9 -6.92 -16.96 5.11
CA LEU A 9 -7.03 -16.41 6.47
C LEU A 9 -6.31 -17.27 7.50
N GLU A 10 -6.51 -18.60 7.47
CA GLU A 10 -5.88 -19.52 8.40
C GLU A 10 -4.37 -19.65 8.14
N ASP A 11 -3.93 -19.61 6.88
CA ASP A 11 -2.52 -19.65 6.51
C ASP A 11 -1.77 -18.42 7.03
N ILE A 12 -2.33 -17.22 6.84
CA ILE A 12 -1.76 -15.98 7.40
C ILE A 12 -1.73 -16.05 8.93
N LYS A 13 -2.83 -16.46 9.59
CA LYS A 13 -2.88 -16.59 11.06
C LYS A 13 -1.79 -17.54 11.58
N LYS A 14 -1.59 -18.68 10.92
CA LYS A 14 -0.59 -19.67 11.30
C LYS A 14 0.82 -19.13 11.17
N ILE A 15 1.14 -18.47 10.05
CA ILE A 15 2.46 -17.86 9.84
C ILE A 15 2.72 -16.77 10.87
N VAL A 16 1.75 -15.89 11.11
CA VAL A 16 1.87 -14.84 12.10
C VAL A 16 2.09 -15.44 13.49
N ALA A 17 1.35 -16.49 13.87
CA ALA A 17 1.52 -17.14 15.16
C ALA A 17 2.90 -17.79 15.33
N SER A 18 3.38 -18.51 14.32
CA SER A 18 4.60 -19.33 14.39
C SER A 18 5.92 -18.56 14.26
N ASN A 19 5.91 -17.33 13.73
CA ASN A 19 7.12 -16.57 13.42
C ASN A 19 7.27 -15.32 14.31
N LYS A 20 8.46 -14.70 14.30
CA LYS A 20 8.82 -13.58 15.19
C LYS A 20 9.26 -12.33 14.44
N VAL A 21 10.05 -12.48 13.38
CA VAL A 21 10.68 -11.38 12.64
C VAL A 21 10.03 -11.22 11.27
N PHE A 22 9.43 -10.06 11.05
CA PHE A 22 8.69 -9.75 9.83
C PHE A 22 9.32 -8.53 9.15
N VAL A 23 9.53 -8.64 7.84
CA VAL A 23 9.81 -7.48 6.98
C VAL A 23 8.59 -7.23 6.11
N ILE A 24 8.17 -5.98 6.04
CA ILE A 24 7.09 -5.53 5.16
C ILE A 24 7.74 -4.66 4.09
N THR A 25 7.34 -4.86 2.83
CA THR A 25 7.84 -4.10 1.70
C THR A 25 6.78 -3.95 0.62
N THR A 26 6.94 -2.96 -0.23
CA THR A 26 6.05 -2.67 -1.36
C THR A 26 6.85 -2.18 -2.58
N HIS A 27 6.15 -1.75 -3.61
CA HIS A 27 6.75 -1.26 -4.84
C HIS A 27 7.55 0.04 -4.70
N HIS A 28 8.51 0.22 -5.60
CA HIS A 28 9.24 1.48 -5.78
C HIS A 28 8.29 2.64 -6.11
N ASN A 29 8.60 3.83 -5.58
CA ASN A 29 7.74 5.00 -5.53
C ASN A 29 6.36 4.65 -4.95
N PRO A 30 6.30 4.22 -3.68
CA PRO A 30 5.07 3.72 -3.06
C PRO A 30 4.02 4.83 -2.99
N ASP A 31 2.77 4.49 -3.26
CA ASP A 31 1.65 5.42 -3.18
C ASP A 31 0.86 5.25 -1.86
N GLY A 32 -0.35 5.80 -1.81
CA GLY A 32 -1.17 5.77 -0.60
C GLY A 32 -1.71 4.38 -0.25
N ASP A 33 -1.94 3.51 -1.24
CA ASP A 33 -2.42 2.15 -1.01
C ASP A 33 -1.30 1.27 -0.48
N ALA A 34 -0.17 1.28 -1.16
CA ALA A 34 1.07 0.67 -0.72
C ALA A 34 1.44 1.06 0.73
N LEU A 35 1.65 2.35 1.00
CA LEU A 35 2.10 2.82 2.32
C LEU A 35 1.07 2.58 3.43
N GLY A 36 -0.21 2.79 3.15
CA GLY A 36 -1.25 2.58 4.13
C GLY A 36 -1.41 1.09 4.47
N SER A 37 -1.26 0.21 3.48
CA SER A 37 -1.24 -1.24 3.65
C SER A 37 -0.09 -1.69 4.55
N GLU A 38 1.11 -1.15 4.34
CA GLU A 38 2.29 -1.44 5.18
C GLU A 38 2.07 -1.04 6.63
N ILE A 39 1.59 0.17 6.88
CA ILE A 39 1.32 0.67 8.23
C ILE A 39 0.26 -0.18 8.93
N ALA A 40 -0.82 -0.54 8.24
CA ALA A 40 -1.89 -1.34 8.83
C ALA A 40 -1.43 -2.74 9.26
N ILE A 41 -0.68 -3.44 8.40
CA ILE A 41 -0.10 -4.76 8.72
C ILE A 41 0.98 -4.62 9.80
N ALA A 42 1.80 -3.57 9.77
CA ALA A 42 2.82 -3.35 10.79
C ALA A 42 2.23 -3.17 12.18
N GLU A 43 1.19 -2.34 12.30
CA GLU A 43 0.48 -2.11 13.57
C GLU A 43 -0.18 -3.39 14.09
N TYR A 44 -0.79 -4.17 13.20
CA TYR A 44 -1.34 -5.48 13.55
C TYR A 44 -0.27 -6.41 14.12
N LEU A 45 0.84 -6.60 13.42
CA LEU A 45 1.92 -7.49 13.84
C LEU A 45 2.60 -7.01 15.13
N ARG A 46 2.85 -5.70 15.29
CA ARG A 46 3.44 -5.12 16.50
C ARG A 46 2.57 -5.31 17.73
N GLN A 47 1.25 -5.14 17.60
CA GLN A 47 0.31 -5.37 18.71
C GLN A 47 0.23 -6.85 19.12
N LEU A 48 0.60 -7.77 18.22
CA LEU A 48 0.80 -9.20 18.53
C LEU A 48 2.20 -9.51 19.10
N GLY A 49 3.01 -8.49 19.41
CA GLY A 49 4.33 -8.64 20.00
C GLY A 49 5.41 -9.13 19.03
N LYS A 50 5.19 -8.95 17.72
CA LYS A 50 6.18 -9.33 16.68
C LYS A 50 7.23 -8.24 16.49
N GLN A 51 8.40 -8.64 16.00
CA GLN A 51 9.44 -7.72 15.53
C GLN A 51 9.15 -7.40 14.07
N VAL A 52 8.93 -6.13 13.76
CA VAL A 52 8.42 -5.70 12.45
C VAL A 52 9.22 -4.54 11.92
N HIS A 53 9.71 -4.69 10.69
CA HIS A 53 10.47 -3.68 9.97
C HIS A 53 9.77 -3.39 8.64
N ILE A 54 9.55 -2.12 8.32
CA ILE A 54 9.07 -1.71 7.00
C ILE A 54 10.28 -1.20 6.23
N ILE A 55 10.58 -1.80 5.08
CA ILE A 55 11.77 -1.48 4.29
C ILE A 55 11.39 -1.34 2.82
N ASN A 56 11.61 -0.15 2.26
CA ASN A 56 11.23 0.19 0.89
C ASN A 56 12.40 0.69 0.06
N ASN A 57 12.35 0.45 -1.25
CA ASN A 57 13.44 0.80 -2.16
C ASN A 57 13.51 2.30 -2.50
N SER A 58 12.57 3.12 -2.01
CA SER A 58 12.50 4.55 -2.29
C SER A 58 11.94 5.31 -1.11
N ALA A 59 12.24 6.61 -1.04
CA ALA A 59 11.69 7.49 -0.03
C ALA A 59 10.17 7.66 -0.15
N ILE A 60 9.51 7.93 0.97
CA ILE A 60 8.09 8.26 1.03
C ILE A 60 7.83 9.59 0.28
N PRO A 61 6.87 9.62 -0.67
CA PRO A 61 6.43 10.87 -1.29
C PRO A 61 5.92 11.89 -0.27
N LEU A 62 6.14 13.18 -0.53
CA LEU A 62 5.82 14.27 0.42
C LEU A 62 4.37 14.23 0.92
N ASN A 63 3.43 13.94 0.02
CA ASN A 63 2.00 13.89 0.28
C ASN A 63 1.57 12.70 1.16
N TYR A 64 2.45 11.72 1.41
CA TYR A 64 2.17 10.54 2.24
C TYR A 64 3.00 10.48 3.52
N ARG A 65 3.88 11.45 3.79
CA ARG A 65 4.71 11.48 5.01
C ARG A 65 3.92 11.47 6.31
N PHE A 66 2.66 11.90 6.28
CA PHE A 66 1.77 11.84 7.44
C PHE A 66 1.38 10.40 7.84
N LEU A 67 1.58 9.41 6.97
CA LEU A 67 1.40 8.00 7.32
C LEU A 67 2.55 7.47 8.19
N ASP A 68 3.72 8.12 8.13
CA ASP A 68 4.93 7.72 8.82
C ASP A 68 5.48 8.83 9.73
N GLU A 69 4.64 9.39 10.60
CA GLU A 69 5.03 10.47 11.52
C GLU A 69 6.17 10.05 12.48
N ASN A 70 6.32 8.75 12.72
CA ASN A 70 7.32 8.19 13.63
C ASN A 70 8.64 7.78 12.92
N GLY A 71 8.72 7.86 11.59
CA GLY A 71 9.90 7.42 10.83
C GLY A 71 10.17 5.93 10.94
N GLU A 72 9.12 5.11 10.84
CA GLU A 72 9.11 3.66 10.93
C GLU A 72 9.48 2.98 9.59
N ILE A 73 9.44 3.70 8.47
CA ILE A 73 9.75 3.16 7.14
C ILE A 73 11.19 3.48 6.76
N ASP A 74 12.00 2.43 6.67
CA ASP A 74 13.40 2.53 6.27
C ASP A 74 13.56 2.50 4.74
N ILE A 75 14.46 3.35 4.23
CA ILE A 75 14.93 3.23 2.85
C ILE A 75 15.96 2.11 2.79
N PHE A 76 15.75 1.16 1.89
CA PHE A 76 16.63 0.01 1.71
C PHE A 76 18.07 0.45 1.43
N ASP A 77 18.96 -0.22 2.15
CA ASP A 77 20.41 -0.13 2.03
C ASP A 77 20.95 -1.54 2.30
N GLU A 78 21.68 -2.09 1.33
CA GLU A 78 22.14 -3.48 1.37
C GLU A 78 23.02 -3.76 2.58
N LYS A 79 23.89 -2.81 2.97
CA LYS A 79 24.84 -3.02 4.08
C LYS A 79 24.14 -2.88 5.43
N LYS A 80 23.32 -1.85 5.60
CA LYS A 80 22.58 -1.57 6.84
C LYS A 80 21.62 -2.71 7.18
N HIS A 81 20.97 -3.30 6.17
CA HIS A 81 19.90 -4.27 6.40
C HIS A 81 20.31 -5.73 6.19
N ALA A 82 21.58 -6.03 5.85
CA ALA A 82 22.05 -7.39 5.59
C ALA A 82 21.75 -8.38 6.73
N GLU A 83 22.09 -8.03 7.97
CA GLU A 83 21.87 -8.91 9.13
C GLU A 83 20.39 -9.15 9.40
N LEU A 84 19.57 -8.09 9.30
CA LEU A 84 18.12 -8.18 9.47
C LEU A 84 17.48 -9.07 8.40
N LEU A 85 17.85 -8.88 7.14
CA LEU A 85 17.30 -9.65 6.02
C LEU A 85 17.74 -11.11 6.02
N ALA A 86 18.86 -11.44 6.67
CA ALA A 86 19.28 -12.81 6.91
C ALA A 86 18.51 -13.50 8.06
N ALA A 87 17.95 -12.72 8.98
CA ALA A 87 17.23 -13.21 10.17
C ALA A 87 15.70 -13.13 10.06
N VAL A 88 15.19 -12.67 8.92
CA VAL A 88 13.74 -12.54 8.68
C VAL A 88 13.07 -13.90 8.57
N ASP A 89 11.93 -14.06 9.24
CA ASP A 89 11.11 -15.27 9.14
C ASP A 89 10.10 -15.16 7.98
N VAL A 90 9.53 -13.95 7.83
CA VAL A 90 8.42 -13.69 6.89
C VAL A 90 8.57 -12.33 6.21
N PHE A 91 8.39 -12.32 4.89
CA PHE A 91 8.16 -11.12 4.11
C PHE A 91 6.67 -10.94 3.84
N PHE A 92 6.10 -9.79 4.22
CA PHE A 92 4.86 -9.30 3.66
C PHE A 92 5.19 -8.38 2.48
N ILE A 93 4.72 -8.74 1.30
CA ILE A 93 4.93 -8.01 0.05
C ILE A 93 3.57 -7.46 -0.36
N LEU A 94 3.38 -6.15 -0.25
CA LEU A 94 2.05 -5.54 -0.33
C LEU A 94 1.92 -4.70 -1.59
N ASP A 95 0.74 -4.75 -2.22
CA ASP A 95 0.34 -3.88 -3.33
C ASP A 95 1.30 -3.94 -4.54
N ILE A 96 1.72 -5.16 -4.91
CA ILE A 96 2.73 -5.36 -5.93
C ILE A 96 2.57 -6.70 -6.66
N SER A 97 2.31 -6.58 -7.96
CA SER A 97 2.08 -7.70 -8.90
C SER A 97 3.29 -8.08 -9.75
N ASP A 98 4.37 -7.30 -9.68
CA ASP A 98 5.61 -7.55 -10.41
C ASP A 98 6.82 -7.38 -9.50
N TRP A 99 7.59 -8.45 -9.37
CA TRP A 99 8.87 -8.52 -8.67
C TRP A 99 9.85 -7.42 -9.09
N GLY A 100 9.84 -7.00 -10.36
CA GLY A 100 10.66 -5.91 -10.87
C GLY A 100 10.45 -4.60 -10.11
N ARG A 101 9.24 -4.37 -9.57
CA ARG A 101 8.91 -3.16 -8.79
C ARG A 101 9.58 -3.12 -7.41
N LEU A 102 10.12 -4.23 -6.88
CA LEU A 102 10.96 -4.23 -5.67
C LEU A 102 12.38 -3.71 -5.92
N MET A 103 12.77 -3.50 -7.18
CA MET A 103 14.07 -2.95 -7.56
C MET A 103 15.24 -3.73 -6.93
N SER A 104 16.13 -3.09 -6.16
CA SER A 104 17.31 -3.74 -5.59
C SER A 104 17.00 -4.74 -4.49
N MET A 105 15.81 -4.69 -3.89
CA MET A 105 15.36 -5.69 -2.91
C MET A 105 14.90 -7.00 -3.56
N ASN A 106 14.53 -6.97 -4.85
CA ASN A 106 13.91 -8.09 -5.56
C ASN A 106 14.69 -9.41 -5.39
N GLU A 107 15.96 -9.43 -5.77
CA GLU A 107 16.77 -10.65 -5.73
C GLU A 107 17.01 -11.16 -4.32
N ILE A 108 17.09 -10.26 -3.33
CA ILE A 108 17.30 -10.61 -1.92
C ILE A 108 16.05 -11.28 -1.36
N VAL A 109 14.88 -10.67 -1.59
CA VAL A 109 13.60 -11.22 -1.14
C VAL A 109 13.34 -12.56 -1.82
N LYS A 110 13.52 -12.66 -3.14
CA LYS A 110 13.32 -13.91 -3.90
C LYS A 110 14.19 -15.07 -3.42
N LYS A 111 15.48 -14.82 -3.17
CA LYS A 111 16.44 -15.86 -2.78
C LYS A 111 16.37 -16.22 -1.30
N SER A 112 15.70 -15.41 -0.48
CA SER A 112 15.55 -15.70 0.93
C SER A 112 14.74 -16.98 1.17
N THR A 113 15.14 -17.74 2.19
CA THR A 113 14.39 -18.91 2.67
C THR A 113 13.18 -18.54 3.53
N ALA A 114 13.03 -17.25 3.88
CA ALA A 114 11.87 -16.74 4.60
C ALA A 114 10.58 -16.92 3.77
N THR A 115 9.47 -17.13 4.48
CA THR A 115 8.15 -17.25 3.85
C THR A 115 7.71 -15.91 3.27
N LYS A 116 7.16 -15.90 2.07
CA LYS A 116 6.68 -14.70 1.37
C LYS A 116 5.16 -14.73 1.33
N VAL A 117 4.53 -13.66 1.82
CA VAL A 117 3.07 -13.46 1.78
C VAL A 117 2.79 -12.24 0.93
N CYS A 118 2.04 -12.41 -0.15
CA CYS A 118 1.55 -11.32 -0.98
C CYS A 118 0.09 -11.00 -0.62
N ILE A 119 -0.22 -9.70 -0.47
CA ILE A 119 -1.60 -9.21 -0.42
C ILE A 119 -1.69 -8.09 -1.44
N ASP A 120 -2.51 -8.29 -2.47
CA ASP A 120 -2.59 -7.37 -3.60
C ASP A 120 -3.98 -7.45 -4.26
N HIS A 121 -4.40 -6.36 -4.89
CA HIS A 121 -5.64 -6.27 -5.66
C HIS A 121 -5.39 -6.12 -7.17
N HIS A 122 -4.13 -6.12 -7.62
CA HIS A 122 -3.82 -6.17 -9.05
C HIS A 122 -3.99 -7.59 -9.60
N GLN A 123 -4.20 -7.70 -10.93
CA GLN A 123 -4.23 -8.98 -11.62
C GLN A 123 -2.83 -9.64 -11.58
N ILE A 124 -2.78 -10.90 -11.12
CA ILE A 124 -1.57 -11.73 -11.12
C ILE A 124 -1.93 -13.12 -11.68
N ASP A 125 -1.42 -13.44 -12.87
CA ASP A 125 -1.74 -14.71 -13.57
C ASP A 125 -0.80 -15.87 -13.18
N TYR A 126 0.03 -15.70 -12.15
CA TYR A 126 1.03 -16.67 -11.71
C TYR A 126 1.17 -16.64 -10.18
N GLN A 127 1.74 -17.70 -9.61
CA GLN A 127 2.06 -17.72 -8.18
C GLN A 127 3.19 -16.73 -7.91
N PHE A 128 2.89 -15.65 -7.18
CA PHE A 128 3.82 -14.58 -6.89
C PHE A 128 4.66 -14.89 -5.66
N ALA A 129 4.03 -15.31 -4.56
CA ALA A 129 4.66 -15.62 -3.28
C ALA A 129 4.30 -17.04 -2.78
N ASP A 130 4.77 -17.40 -1.59
CA ASP A 130 4.43 -18.69 -0.97
C ASP A 130 2.94 -18.75 -0.61
N ILE A 131 2.36 -17.60 -0.23
CA ILE A 131 0.92 -17.38 -0.05
C ILE A 131 0.53 -16.08 -0.75
N ASP A 132 -0.48 -16.17 -1.60
CA ASP A 132 -1.04 -15.04 -2.35
C ASP A 132 -2.49 -14.80 -1.93
N VAL A 133 -2.79 -13.58 -1.47
CA VAL A 133 -4.17 -13.09 -1.24
C VAL A 133 -4.45 -12.05 -2.30
N ILE A 134 -5.00 -12.52 -3.43
CA ILE A 134 -5.23 -11.70 -4.62
C ILE A 134 -6.72 -11.60 -4.88
N TYR A 135 -7.22 -10.37 -4.96
CA TYR A 135 -8.62 -10.14 -5.25
C TYR A 135 -8.84 -8.86 -6.07
N GLU A 136 -8.88 -9.04 -7.39
CA GLU A 136 -8.94 -7.95 -8.39
C GLU A 136 -10.14 -7.01 -8.27
N ALA A 137 -11.23 -7.49 -7.70
CA ALA A 137 -12.44 -6.69 -7.53
C ALA A 137 -12.44 -5.83 -6.26
N ALA A 138 -11.39 -5.89 -5.43
CA ALA A 138 -11.22 -4.94 -4.34
C ALA A 138 -10.78 -3.58 -4.87
N SER A 139 -11.21 -2.52 -4.20
CA SER A 139 -10.91 -1.15 -4.60
C SER A 139 -9.48 -0.73 -4.29
N SER A 140 -8.77 -1.50 -3.46
CA SER A 140 -7.43 -1.23 -2.95
C SER A 140 -6.92 -2.46 -2.17
N THR A 141 -5.61 -2.61 -2.04
CA THR A 141 -4.97 -3.55 -1.11
C THR A 141 -5.40 -3.27 0.34
N GLY A 142 -5.57 -1.99 0.70
CA GLY A 142 -6.13 -1.59 1.99
C GLY A 142 -7.54 -2.12 2.28
N GLU A 143 -8.40 -2.27 1.28
CA GLU A 143 -9.74 -2.87 1.45
C GLU A 143 -9.65 -4.36 1.82
N LEU A 144 -8.68 -5.09 1.25
CA LEU A 144 -8.39 -6.49 1.62
C LEU A 144 -7.86 -6.59 3.05
N ILE A 145 -6.90 -5.73 3.41
CA ILE A 145 -6.35 -5.71 4.77
C ILE A 145 -7.43 -5.37 5.80
N PHE A 146 -8.35 -4.46 5.48
CA PHE A 146 -9.50 -4.20 6.33
C PHE A 146 -10.33 -5.47 6.58
N GLU A 147 -10.71 -6.21 5.52
CA GLU A 147 -11.43 -7.48 5.69
C GLU A 147 -10.63 -8.46 6.54
N PHE A 148 -9.34 -8.62 6.27
CA PHE A 148 -8.45 -9.49 7.04
C PHE A 148 -8.50 -9.15 8.53
N LEU A 149 -8.26 -7.90 8.91
CA LEU A 149 -8.24 -7.44 10.30
C LEU A 149 -9.59 -7.64 10.98
N LYS A 150 -10.70 -7.40 10.26
CA LYS A 150 -12.05 -7.67 10.78
C LYS A 150 -12.27 -9.15 11.04
N ARG A 151 -11.80 -10.03 10.16
CA ARG A 151 -12.03 -11.49 10.26
C ARG A 151 -11.16 -12.17 11.31
N VAL A 152 -9.99 -11.62 11.62
CA VAL A 152 -9.19 -12.07 12.78
C VAL A 152 -9.65 -11.42 14.09
N ASN A 153 -10.76 -10.67 14.08
CA ASN A 153 -11.31 -9.93 15.23
C ASN A 153 -10.29 -8.96 15.86
N PHE A 154 -9.45 -8.35 15.04
CA PHE A 154 -8.49 -7.36 15.50
C PHE A 154 -9.17 -6.00 15.71
N GLN A 155 -8.84 -5.35 16.83
CA GLN A 155 -9.37 -4.03 17.15
C GLN A 155 -8.52 -2.98 16.43
N LEU A 156 -9.14 -2.25 15.49
CA LEU A 156 -8.46 -1.16 14.80
C LEU A 156 -8.24 0.00 15.78
N ASN A 157 -7.21 0.80 15.49
CA ASN A 157 -6.95 2.07 16.15
C ASN A 157 -7.00 3.20 15.10
N GLN A 158 -6.89 4.46 15.55
CA GLN A 158 -6.92 5.61 14.66
C GLN A 158 -5.80 5.59 13.61
N LYS A 159 -4.60 5.11 13.95
CA LYS A 159 -3.46 5.01 13.01
C LYS A 159 -3.77 4.06 11.85
N ILE A 160 -4.29 2.87 12.15
CA ILE A 160 -4.75 1.91 11.13
C ILE A 160 -5.90 2.50 10.32
N ALA A 161 -6.84 3.19 10.96
CA ALA A 161 -7.97 3.78 10.27
C ALA A 161 -7.54 4.86 9.26
N ILE A 162 -6.60 5.73 9.63
CA ILE A 162 -6.01 6.73 8.72
C ILE A 162 -5.30 6.03 7.56
N ALA A 163 -4.50 5.00 7.83
CA ALA A 163 -3.75 4.27 6.83
C ALA A 163 -4.66 3.60 5.80
N LEU A 164 -5.65 2.82 6.25
CA LEU A 164 -6.60 2.12 5.37
C LEU A 164 -7.54 3.07 4.65
N TYR A 165 -7.94 4.17 5.28
CA TYR A 165 -8.75 5.20 4.60
C TYR A 165 -7.94 5.86 3.48
N THR A 166 -6.65 6.09 3.70
CA THR A 166 -5.76 6.66 2.69
C THR A 166 -5.62 5.72 1.50
N CYS A 167 -5.48 4.41 1.73
CA CYS A 167 -5.45 3.39 0.68
C CYS A 167 -6.66 3.51 -0.26
N ILE A 168 -7.85 3.42 0.34
CA ILE A 168 -9.12 3.49 -0.39
C ILE A 168 -9.25 4.85 -1.09
N LEU A 169 -8.92 5.94 -0.41
CA LEU A 169 -9.02 7.28 -0.96
C LEU A 169 -8.17 7.43 -2.23
N THR A 170 -6.91 7.00 -2.19
CA THR A 170 -5.99 7.17 -3.32
C THR A 170 -6.36 6.29 -4.50
N ASP A 171 -6.66 5.02 -4.24
CA ASP A 171 -6.80 4.03 -5.30
C ASP A 171 -8.20 4.04 -5.96
N THR A 172 -9.16 4.69 -5.32
CA THR A 172 -10.47 5.00 -5.92
C THR A 172 -10.55 6.40 -6.56
N GLY A 173 -9.43 7.14 -6.56
CA GLY A 173 -9.40 8.51 -7.07
C GLY A 173 -10.32 9.45 -6.29
N SER A 174 -10.41 9.26 -4.98
CA SER A 174 -11.41 9.87 -4.09
C SER A 174 -12.84 9.43 -4.43
N PHE A 175 -13.05 8.11 -4.50
CA PHE A 175 -14.35 7.46 -4.73
C PHE A 175 -14.99 7.78 -6.09
N ARG A 176 -14.19 8.14 -7.09
CA ARG A 176 -14.67 8.53 -8.43
C ARG A 176 -14.42 7.47 -9.50
N PHE A 177 -13.43 6.61 -9.28
CA PHE A 177 -13.05 5.57 -10.25
C PHE A 177 -14.04 4.40 -10.22
N SER A 178 -14.07 3.62 -11.30
CA SER A 178 -15.03 2.53 -11.50
C SER A 178 -14.86 1.34 -10.56
N ASN A 179 -13.73 1.24 -9.88
CA ASN A 179 -13.48 0.27 -8.80
C ASN A 179 -14.18 0.64 -7.48
N THR A 180 -14.81 1.82 -7.39
CA THR A 180 -15.58 2.21 -6.20
C THR A 180 -16.91 1.46 -6.15
N THR A 181 -17.14 0.71 -5.06
CA THR A 181 -18.38 -0.05 -4.86
C THR A 181 -19.14 0.37 -3.59
N SER A 182 -20.33 -0.20 -3.38
CA SER A 182 -21.06 -0.03 -2.11
C SER A 182 -20.28 -0.59 -0.92
N GLN A 183 -19.50 -1.65 -1.13
CA GLN A 183 -18.62 -2.22 -0.11
C GLN A 183 -17.51 -1.23 0.26
N THR A 184 -16.91 -0.58 -0.74
CA THR A 184 -15.86 0.43 -0.54
C THR A 184 -16.34 1.58 0.36
N HIS A 185 -17.56 2.08 0.12
CA HIS A 185 -18.17 3.09 0.99
C HIS A 185 -18.52 2.56 2.39
N ALA A 186 -18.94 1.30 2.51
CA ALA A 186 -19.20 0.68 3.81
C ALA A 186 -17.90 0.55 4.63
N VAL A 187 -16.79 0.16 4.02
CA VAL A 187 -15.47 0.12 4.67
C VAL A 187 -15.05 1.52 5.10
N ALA A 188 -15.11 2.51 4.21
CA ALA A 188 -14.81 3.90 4.55
C ALA A 188 -15.65 4.39 5.74
N SER A 189 -16.96 4.08 5.77
CA SER A 189 -17.85 4.42 6.88
C SER A 189 -17.46 3.76 8.20
N GLU A 190 -16.92 2.54 8.19
CA GLU A 190 -16.41 1.88 9.41
C GLU A 190 -15.12 2.55 9.91
N LEU A 191 -14.21 2.90 9.00
CA LEU A 191 -12.96 3.58 9.34
C LEU A 191 -13.19 4.98 9.93
N MET A 192 -14.23 5.67 9.48
CA MET A 192 -14.64 6.98 10.02
C MET A 192 -15.00 6.95 11.51
N LYS A 193 -15.38 5.79 12.06
CA LYS A 193 -15.74 5.66 13.48
C LYS A 193 -14.56 5.83 14.44
N TYR A 194 -13.33 5.85 13.93
CA TYR A 194 -12.10 6.01 14.71
C TYR A 194 -11.62 7.46 14.79
N ASP A 195 -12.54 8.43 14.60
CA ASP A 195 -12.28 9.87 14.73
C ASP A 195 -11.15 10.37 13.81
N ILE A 196 -11.17 9.93 12.56
CA ILE A 196 -10.20 10.36 11.54
C ILE A 196 -10.63 11.69 10.90
N ASP A 197 -9.68 12.59 10.69
CA ASP A 197 -9.92 13.85 9.97
C ASP A 197 -9.78 13.63 8.46
N ILE A 198 -10.87 13.24 7.81
CA ILE A 198 -10.91 12.98 6.36
C ILE A 198 -10.50 14.21 5.55
N LYS A 199 -10.89 15.41 6.00
CA LYS A 199 -10.54 16.65 5.31
C LYS A 199 -9.02 16.83 5.35
N LYS A 200 -8.40 16.64 6.51
CA LYS A 200 -6.94 16.70 6.65
C LYS A 200 -6.26 15.65 5.77
N ILE A 201 -6.73 14.41 5.76
CA ILE A 201 -6.18 13.34 4.89
C ILE A 201 -6.26 13.77 3.41
N HIS A 202 -7.43 14.21 2.94
CA HIS A 202 -7.60 14.67 1.57
C HIS A 202 -6.68 15.85 1.22
N THR A 203 -6.58 16.85 2.10
CA THR A 203 -5.68 18.00 1.92
C THR A 203 -4.22 17.56 1.83
N LEU A 204 -3.77 16.64 2.69
CA LEU A 204 -2.41 16.10 2.66
C LEU A 204 -2.12 15.32 1.37
N VAL A 205 -3.08 14.53 0.89
CA VAL A 205 -2.91 13.71 -0.31
C VAL A 205 -2.94 14.55 -1.60
N TYR A 206 -3.92 15.44 -1.75
CA TYR A 206 -4.22 16.09 -3.04
C TYR A 206 -3.90 17.59 -3.10
N GLU A 207 -3.83 18.28 -1.96
CA GLU A 207 -3.75 19.75 -1.90
C GLU A 207 -2.34 20.25 -1.53
N GLN A 208 -1.32 19.40 -1.65
CA GLN A 208 0.09 19.72 -1.36
C GLN A 208 0.90 20.15 -2.61
N ASN A 209 0.29 20.93 -3.51
CA ASN A 209 0.97 21.32 -4.75
C ASN A 209 1.95 22.49 -4.51
N SER A 210 3.21 22.30 -4.89
CA SER A 210 4.21 23.37 -4.86
C SER A 210 3.91 24.43 -5.94
N LYS A 211 4.36 25.67 -5.70
CA LYS A 211 4.27 26.74 -6.72
C LYS A 211 4.89 26.30 -8.06
N ALA A 212 6.02 25.59 -8.02
CA ALA A 212 6.69 25.07 -9.21
C ALA A 212 5.82 24.03 -9.95
N LYS A 213 5.18 23.10 -9.21
CA LYS A 213 4.26 22.11 -9.80
C LYS A 213 3.05 22.78 -10.44
N LEU A 214 2.47 23.79 -9.79
CA LEU A 214 1.35 24.56 -10.35
C LEU A 214 1.76 25.37 -11.59
N ALA A 215 2.95 25.98 -11.58
CA ALA A 215 3.48 26.68 -12.74
C ALA A 215 3.69 25.75 -13.93
N LEU A 216 4.28 24.57 -13.70
CA LEU A 216 4.48 23.54 -14.72
C LEU A 216 3.15 23.01 -15.27
N MET A 217 2.14 22.82 -14.42
CA MET A 217 0.79 22.48 -14.87
C MET A 217 0.21 23.57 -15.78
N GLY A 218 0.39 24.84 -15.42
CA GLY A 218 0.00 25.96 -16.27
C GLY A 218 0.67 25.93 -17.64
N GLU A 219 1.98 25.64 -17.69
CA GLU A 219 2.72 25.48 -18.94
C GLU A 219 2.21 24.29 -19.77
N ALA A 220 1.95 23.14 -19.16
CA ALA A 220 1.38 21.98 -19.84
C ALA A 220 0.01 22.30 -20.48
N LEU A 221 -0.85 23.02 -19.75
CA LEU A 221 -2.18 23.42 -20.22
C LEU A 221 -2.13 24.45 -21.35
N MET A 222 -1.15 25.38 -21.33
CA MET A 222 -0.97 26.35 -22.41
C MET A 222 -0.45 25.70 -23.70
N ASN A 223 0.28 24.58 -23.59
CA ASN A 223 0.84 23.82 -24.72
C ASN A 223 -0.03 22.61 -25.12
N LEU A 224 -1.32 22.65 -24.81
CA LEU A 224 -2.23 21.56 -25.12
C LEU A 224 -2.65 21.61 -26.60
N HIS A 225 -2.44 20.51 -27.31
CA HIS A 225 -2.86 20.28 -28.68
C HIS A 225 -4.02 19.29 -28.72
N TYR A 226 -4.90 19.46 -29.70
CA TYR A 226 -6.03 18.55 -29.96
C TYR A 226 -5.94 17.99 -31.37
N ASP A 227 -6.08 16.67 -31.47
CA ASP A 227 -6.13 15.92 -32.72
C ASP A 227 -7.38 15.02 -32.75
N CYS A 228 -7.60 14.31 -33.86
CA CYS A 228 -8.73 13.38 -34.03
C CYS A 228 -10.08 14.03 -33.71
N ASN A 229 -10.30 15.26 -34.19
CA ASN A 229 -11.50 16.06 -33.92
C ASN A 229 -11.78 16.26 -32.40
N GLY A 230 -10.72 16.38 -31.59
CA GLY A 230 -10.81 16.62 -30.15
C GLY A 230 -10.92 15.36 -29.30
N GLN A 231 -10.81 14.17 -29.89
CA GLN A 231 -10.78 12.90 -29.14
C GLN A 231 -9.40 12.60 -28.54
N LEU A 232 -8.35 13.24 -29.05
CA LEU A 232 -7.00 13.16 -28.52
C LEU A 232 -6.56 14.55 -28.07
N ALA A 233 -6.19 14.68 -26.79
CA ALA A 233 -5.50 15.85 -26.25
C ALA A 233 -4.08 15.45 -25.83
N TRP A 234 -3.07 16.21 -26.23
CA TRP A 234 -1.68 15.93 -25.90
C TRP A 234 -0.89 17.22 -25.70
N PHE A 235 0.21 17.15 -24.94
CA PHE A 235 1.16 18.24 -24.78
C PHE A 235 2.57 17.64 -24.66
N ALA A 236 3.59 18.45 -24.88
CA ALA A 236 4.98 18.08 -24.66
C ALA A 236 5.63 19.08 -23.70
N LEU A 237 6.33 18.55 -22.69
CA LEU A 237 7.17 19.35 -21.80
C LEU A 237 8.63 19.07 -22.15
N ASN A 238 9.31 20.06 -22.69
CA ASN A 238 10.75 19.97 -22.97
C ASN A 238 11.53 20.36 -21.71
N LYS A 239 12.60 19.62 -21.41
CA LYS A 239 13.48 19.91 -20.28
C LYS A 239 14.34 21.14 -20.53
#